data_AF-A0A6L7W957-F1
#
_entry.id   AF-A0A6L7W957-F1
#
_cell.length_a   1.000
_cell.length_b   1.000
_cell.length_c   1.000
_cell.angle_alpha   90.00
_cell.angle_beta   90.00
_cell.angle_gamma   90.00
#
_symmetry.space_group_name_H-M   'P 1'
#
loop_
_entity.id
_entity.type
_entity.pdbx_description
1 polymer ?
#
loop_
_entity_poly.entity_id
_entity_poly.type
_entity_poly.pdbx_seq_one_letter_code
_entity_poly.pdbx_strand_id
1 'polypeptide(L)'
;MGRAIFGETRNHEQKWRLHQVLIVCQTLLWLWLFVGFVTVDAQERPRVVRTSPENGAMSVDPATNELRVTFDQPMVTSGYSFVGGGPTFPEVVGRPQWISNTTIVLPIRLKPDHAYWLSINSDRYQNFRGTNGLPAVPYPISFRTAPSGTVDSLSQELNRESLKQLRSAIEDRYSHRDLRGVDWDARFAEFESRLIDAKTRAQFATLAGQLLEIARDIHIWLKVGDETFASFRRSISPNVDLDLIKKTVSGFRSVNDVVATGRFQDGPAYLMIGTWRRERAEDIKVAGAYIDGLAPDDTLILDVRFNSGGAEQLAREIAGQFVEHPVVYAQHRFRDPSMPSGFSEIMTRTLNPTPSVPGFRGRNWIWGLSDLCQRLW
;
A
#
# COMPACT_ATOMS: atom_id res chain seq x y z
N MET A 1 17.67 -33.49 -88.36
CA MET A 1 17.02 -33.32 -89.68
C MET A 1 15.60 -32.79 -89.45
N GLY A 2 15.24 -31.64 -90.06
CA GLY A 2 13.97 -30.87 -89.93
C GLY A 2 13.91 -29.98 -88.67
N ARG A 3 13.98 -28.63 -88.65
CA ARG A 3 13.13 -27.54 -89.24
C ARG A 3 11.62 -27.81 -89.00
N ALA A 4 10.77 -26.92 -88.49
CA ALA A 4 10.65 -25.45 -88.39
C ALA A 4 9.60 -25.14 -87.29
N ILE A 5 9.73 -24.15 -86.38
CA ILE A 5 9.68 -22.67 -86.48
C ILE A 5 8.24 -22.07 -86.44
N PHE A 6 7.99 -21.38 -85.32
CA PHE A 6 7.34 -20.06 -85.09
C PHE A 6 5.84 -19.85 -85.32
N GLY A 7 5.28 -18.93 -84.51
CA GLY A 7 4.11 -18.16 -84.93
C GLY A 7 3.43 -17.35 -83.82
N GLU A 8 4.15 -16.44 -83.18
CA GLU A 8 3.60 -15.41 -82.29
C GLU A 8 2.95 -14.28 -83.13
N THR A 9 1.75 -13.80 -82.76
CA THR A 9 1.26 -12.47 -83.15
C THR A 9 0.42 -11.82 -82.05
N ARG A 10 0.73 -10.53 -81.85
CA ARG A 10 0.25 -9.57 -80.85
C ARG A 10 -1.17 -9.03 -81.10
N ASN A 11 -1.73 -8.54 -79.98
CA ASN A 11 -2.63 -7.39 -79.79
C ASN A 11 -4.01 -7.36 -80.43
N HIS A 12 -5.05 -7.23 -79.59
CA HIS A 12 -5.98 -6.10 -79.69
C HIS A 12 -6.71 -5.83 -78.36
N GLU A 13 -6.36 -4.70 -77.76
CA GLU A 13 -7.14 -3.74 -76.96
C GLU A 13 -8.33 -4.18 -76.09
N GLN A 14 -8.15 -3.91 -74.79
CA GLN A 14 -9.01 -3.04 -73.98
C GLN A 14 -10.34 -2.57 -74.60
N LYS A 15 -11.45 -3.18 -74.16
CA LYS A 15 -12.75 -2.54 -73.85
C LYS A 15 -13.62 -3.59 -73.14
N TRP A 16 -14.40 -3.18 -72.14
CA TRP A 16 -15.19 -4.01 -71.20
C TRP A 16 -14.37 -4.63 -70.04
N ARG A 17 -13.70 -3.87 -69.15
CA ARG A 17 -14.30 -3.21 -67.97
C ARG A 17 -15.58 -3.90 -67.41
N LEU A 18 -15.44 -4.41 -66.18
CA LEU A 18 -16.33 -4.12 -65.02
C LEU A 18 -17.40 -5.09 -64.50
N HIS A 19 -17.45 -6.38 -64.84
CA HIS A 19 -18.47 -7.29 -64.23
C HIS A 19 -17.97 -8.62 -63.65
N GLN A 20 -16.68 -8.78 -63.39
CA GLN A 20 -16.17 -9.98 -62.69
C GLN A 20 -15.28 -9.65 -61.49
N VAL A 21 -15.63 -8.58 -60.78
CA VAL A 21 -15.31 -8.42 -59.36
C VAL A 21 -16.64 -8.43 -58.64
N LEU A 22 -17.07 -9.61 -58.19
CA LEU A 22 -17.88 -9.91 -57.02
C LEU A 22 -18.31 -11.39 -57.19
N ILE A 23 -18.22 -12.20 -56.12
CA ILE A 23 -18.59 -13.63 -56.08
C ILE A 23 -17.46 -14.63 -56.44
N VAL A 24 -16.19 -14.36 -56.10
CA VAL A 24 -15.23 -15.46 -55.73
C VAL A 24 -14.34 -15.06 -54.53
N CYS A 25 -14.61 -13.92 -53.88
CA CYS A 25 -13.86 -13.43 -52.71
C CYS A 25 -14.60 -13.59 -51.37
N GLN A 26 -15.56 -14.53 -51.26
CA GLN A 26 -16.35 -14.71 -50.03
C GLN A 26 -16.30 -16.11 -49.38
N THR A 27 -15.49 -17.05 -49.87
CA THR A 27 -15.44 -18.41 -49.29
C THR A 27 -14.03 -18.97 -49.05
N LEU A 28 -12.97 -18.18 -49.26
CA LEU A 28 -11.58 -18.56 -48.95
C LEU A 28 -10.85 -17.46 -48.15
N LEU A 29 -11.60 -16.73 -47.31
CA LEU A 29 -11.08 -15.83 -46.27
C LEU A 29 -11.78 -16.13 -44.93
N TRP A 30 -11.99 -17.42 -44.64
CA TRP A 30 -12.56 -17.94 -43.39
C TRP A 30 -11.70 -19.08 -42.80
N LEU A 31 -10.44 -19.18 -43.24
CA LEU A 31 -9.39 -19.97 -42.61
C LEU A 31 -8.23 -18.99 -42.40
N TRP A 32 -7.76 -18.85 -41.15
CA TRP A 32 -6.88 -17.78 -40.63
C TRP A 32 -7.60 -16.58 -39.99
N LEU A 33 -8.29 -16.83 -38.87
CA LEU A 33 -8.24 -16.01 -37.65
C LEU A 33 -9.12 -16.66 -36.55
N PHE A 34 -8.93 -17.96 -36.31
CA PHE A 34 -9.21 -18.55 -34.99
C PHE A 34 -7.86 -18.96 -34.40
N VAL A 35 -6.95 -17.97 -34.27
CA VAL A 35 -6.09 -17.99 -33.09
C VAL A 35 -7.07 -17.79 -31.96
N GLY A 36 -7.50 -18.88 -31.34
CA GLY A 36 -8.15 -18.77 -30.04
C GLY A 36 -7.23 -17.90 -29.22
N PHE A 37 -7.69 -16.70 -28.87
CA PHE A 37 -7.22 -16.07 -27.66
C PHE A 37 -7.56 -17.09 -26.57
N VAL A 38 -6.62 -17.98 -26.28
CA VAL A 38 -6.53 -18.55 -24.96
C VAL A 38 -6.30 -17.31 -24.13
N THR A 39 -7.39 -16.77 -23.57
CA THR A 39 -7.28 -15.94 -22.39
C THR A 39 -6.48 -16.81 -21.44
N VAL A 40 -5.18 -16.51 -21.29
CA VAL A 40 -4.42 -16.96 -20.15
C VAL A 40 -5.16 -16.35 -18.99
N ASP A 41 -6.06 -17.13 -18.42
CA ASP A 41 -6.83 -16.73 -17.27
C ASP A 41 -5.78 -16.37 -16.23
N ALA A 42 -5.73 -15.09 -15.86
CA ALA A 42 -4.72 -14.58 -14.96
C ALA A 42 -4.96 -15.26 -13.62
N GLN A 43 -4.25 -16.36 -13.38
CA GLN A 43 -4.60 -17.26 -12.31
C GLN A 43 -4.54 -16.53 -10.97
N GLU A 44 -5.67 -16.48 -10.27
CA GLU A 44 -5.81 -15.61 -9.10
C GLU A 44 -5.00 -16.14 -7.91
N ARG A 45 -4.36 -15.21 -7.18
CA ARG A 45 -3.67 -15.51 -5.93
C ARG A 45 -4.72 -15.81 -4.85
N PRO A 46 -4.56 -16.89 -4.05
CA PRO A 46 -5.47 -17.17 -2.94
C PRO A 46 -5.57 -15.98 -1.98
N ARG A 47 -6.75 -15.77 -1.41
CA ARG A 47 -7.01 -14.74 -0.40
C ARG A 47 -7.65 -15.36 0.83
N VAL A 48 -7.34 -14.79 1.98
CA VAL A 48 -8.06 -15.11 3.22
C VAL A 48 -9.45 -14.48 3.13
N VAL A 49 -10.50 -15.29 3.27
CA VAL A 49 -11.90 -14.84 3.27
C VAL A 49 -12.50 -14.78 4.67
N ARG A 50 -11.90 -15.49 5.64
CA ARG A 50 -12.38 -15.50 7.02
C ARG A 50 -11.28 -15.90 8.01
N THR A 51 -11.29 -15.27 9.18
CA THR A 51 -10.51 -15.71 10.34
C THR A 51 -11.41 -15.87 11.58
N SER A 52 -10.98 -16.71 12.51
CA SER A 52 -11.56 -16.80 13.87
C SER A 52 -10.41 -17.02 14.86
N PRO A 53 -10.08 -16.07 15.75
CA PRO A 53 -10.71 -14.76 15.92
C PRO A 53 -10.76 -13.92 14.64
N GLU A 54 -11.82 -13.13 14.51
CA GLU A 54 -12.00 -12.23 13.37
C GLU A 54 -10.91 -11.15 13.40
N ASN A 55 -10.36 -10.81 12.23
CA ASN A 55 -9.39 -9.74 12.13
C ASN A 55 -10.01 -8.42 12.62
N GLY A 56 -9.29 -7.72 13.48
CA GLY A 56 -9.71 -6.49 14.15
C GLY A 56 -10.51 -6.69 15.45
N ALA A 57 -10.91 -7.91 15.83
CA ALA A 57 -11.72 -8.15 17.03
C ALA A 57 -11.01 -7.69 18.32
N MET A 58 -11.62 -6.91 19.22
CA MET A 58 -10.93 -6.45 20.45
C MET A 58 -11.53 -6.95 21.78
N SER A 59 -12.43 -7.92 21.71
CA SER A 59 -13.01 -8.56 22.89
C SER A 59 -13.05 -10.08 22.71
N VAL A 60 -11.97 -10.64 22.17
CA VAL A 60 -11.81 -12.08 22.00
C VAL A 60 -11.79 -12.75 23.36
N ASP A 61 -12.54 -13.84 23.53
CA ASP A 61 -12.48 -14.62 24.75
C ASP A 61 -11.04 -15.14 24.96
N PRO A 62 -10.35 -14.81 26.08
CA PRO A 62 -9.03 -15.33 26.38
C PRO A 62 -8.97 -16.87 26.42
N ALA A 63 -10.10 -17.55 26.62
CA ALA A 63 -10.21 -19.00 26.55
C ALA A 63 -10.18 -19.56 25.11
N THR A 64 -10.22 -18.70 24.09
CA THR A 64 -10.05 -19.11 22.69
C THR A 64 -8.69 -19.80 22.51
N ASN A 65 -8.74 -21.05 22.06
CA ASN A 65 -7.59 -21.94 21.99
C ASN A 65 -7.13 -22.25 20.54
N GLU A 66 -7.78 -21.65 19.55
CA GLU A 66 -7.44 -21.84 18.14
C GLU A 66 -7.59 -20.55 17.33
N LEU A 67 -6.69 -20.37 16.36
CA LEU A 67 -6.86 -19.45 15.24
C LEU A 67 -7.20 -20.27 13.99
N ARG A 68 -8.36 -20.00 13.40
CA ARG A 68 -8.83 -20.60 12.16
C ARG A 68 -8.69 -19.60 11.02
N VAL A 69 -8.20 -20.05 9.87
CA VAL A 69 -8.02 -19.25 8.66
C VAL A 69 -8.63 -19.99 7.48
N THR A 70 -9.52 -19.32 6.74
CA THR A 70 -10.20 -19.88 5.56
C THR A 70 -9.80 -19.10 4.31
N PHE A 71 -9.44 -19.82 3.25
CA PHE A 71 -9.08 -19.27 1.94
C PHE A 71 -10.24 -19.40 0.95
N ASP A 72 -10.26 -18.54 -0.07
CA ASP A 72 -11.22 -18.57 -1.18
C ASP A 72 -11.06 -19.76 -2.13
N GLN A 73 -9.90 -20.42 -2.11
CA GLN A 73 -9.58 -21.52 -3.03
C GLN A 73 -8.77 -22.64 -2.38
N PRO A 74 -8.75 -23.85 -2.97
CA PRO A 74 -7.98 -24.98 -2.45
C PRO A 74 -6.47 -24.70 -2.36
N MET A 75 -5.88 -25.10 -1.23
CA MET A 75 -4.51 -24.82 -0.84
C MET A 75 -3.64 -26.08 -0.83
N VAL A 76 -2.33 -25.89 -1.02
CA VAL A 76 -1.33 -26.93 -0.76
C VAL A 76 -1.21 -27.11 0.75
N THR A 77 -1.47 -28.33 1.23
CA THR A 77 -1.56 -28.62 2.68
C THR A 77 -0.25 -29.01 3.34
N SER A 78 0.85 -29.13 2.57
CA SER A 78 2.16 -29.54 3.06
C SER A 78 3.01 -28.42 3.69
N GLY A 79 2.54 -27.17 3.62
CA GLY A 79 3.28 -26.01 4.12
C GLY A 79 2.35 -24.91 4.65
N TYR A 80 2.93 -24.01 5.46
CA TYR A 80 2.25 -22.82 5.98
C TYR A 80 3.26 -21.72 6.30
N SER A 81 2.79 -20.48 6.43
CA SER A 81 3.60 -19.34 6.90
C SER A 81 2.76 -18.41 7.76
N PHE A 82 2.69 -18.72 9.06
CA PHE A 82 2.24 -17.79 10.09
C PHE A 82 3.42 -16.92 10.48
N VAL A 83 3.40 -15.65 10.09
CA VAL A 83 4.52 -14.72 10.20
C VAL A 83 4.28 -13.75 11.34
N GLY A 84 5.31 -13.47 12.13
CA GLY A 84 5.30 -12.47 13.17
C GLY A 84 6.40 -12.74 14.19
N GLY A 85 6.17 -12.34 15.44
CA GLY A 85 7.07 -12.59 16.55
C GLY A 85 6.90 -11.56 17.67
N GLY A 86 7.69 -11.72 18.73
CA GLY A 86 7.66 -10.81 19.88
C GLY A 86 6.43 -10.98 20.77
N PRO A 87 6.20 -10.03 21.70
CA PRO A 87 5.20 -10.17 22.76
C PRO A 87 3.74 -10.13 22.28
N THR A 88 3.48 -9.69 21.05
CA THR A 88 2.14 -9.65 20.45
C THR A 88 1.84 -10.87 19.57
N PHE A 89 2.80 -11.78 19.35
CA PHE A 89 2.53 -13.02 18.64
C PHE A 89 1.82 -14.02 19.58
N PRO A 90 0.73 -14.69 19.15
CA PRO A 90 0.06 -15.70 19.98
C PRO A 90 1.01 -16.83 20.40
N GLU A 91 0.88 -17.32 21.64
CA GLU A 91 1.63 -18.51 22.06
C GLU A 91 1.09 -19.70 21.27
N VAL A 92 1.92 -20.31 20.42
CA VAL A 92 1.55 -21.51 19.65
C VAL A 92 1.79 -22.75 20.50
N VAL A 93 0.72 -23.48 20.81
CA VAL A 93 0.75 -24.63 21.73
C VAL A 93 0.60 -25.97 21.02
N GLY A 94 0.56 -25.97 19.69
CA GLY A 94 0.42 -27.18 18.88
C GLY A 94 0.80 -26.95 17.42
N ARG A 95 0.83 -28.04 16.64
CA ARG A 95 1.12 -27.97 15.21
C ARG A 95 -0.12 -27.47 14.46
N PRO A 96 0.03 -26.60 13.44
CA PRO A 96 -1.07 -26.26 12.54
C PRO A 96 -1.64 -27.49 11.84
N GLN A 97 -2.96 -27.53 11.68
CA GLN A 97 -3.67 -28.63 11.04
C GLN A 97 -4.63 -28.11 9.98
N TRP A 98 -4.54 -28.67 8.77
CA TRP A 98 -5.55 -28.48 7.74
C TRP A 98 -6.75 -29.36 8.07
N ILE A 99 -7.91 -28.73 8.31
CA ILE A 99 -9.16 -29.44 8.59
C ILE A 99 -10.04 -29.58 7.34
N SER A 100 -9.67 -28.88 6.26
CA SER A 100 -10.19 -29.01 4.91
C SER A 100 -9.10 -28.58 3.92
N ASN A 101 -9.37 -28.65 2.61
CA ASN A 101 -8.46 -28.12 1.59
C ASN A 101 -8.44 -26.58 1.51
N THR A 102 -9.28 -25.88 2.27
CA THR A 102 -9.38 -24.41 2.31
C THR A 102 -9.21 -23.82 3.71
N THR A 103 -9.14 -24.65 4.75
CA THR A 103 -9.12 -24.17 6.15
C THR A 103 -8.00 -24.81 6.96
N ILE A 104 -7.18 -23.96 7.57
CA ILE A 104 -6.14 -24.34 8.52
C ILE A 104 -6.48 -23.82 9.93
N VAL A 105 -6.12 -24.60 10.94
CA VAL A 105 -6.26 -24.28 12.36
C VAL A 105 -4.88 -24.25 13.01
N LEU A 106 -4.57 -23.18 13.72
CA LEU A 106 -3.38 -22.99 14.54
C LEU A 106 -3.78 -23.05 16.03
N PRO A 107 -3.37 -24.08 16.78
CA PRO A 107 -3.61 -24.13 18.23
C PRO A 107 -2.81 -23.04 18.95
N ILE A 108 -3.49 -22.20 19.74
CA ILE A 108 -2.91 -21.04 20.43
C ILE A 108 -3.34 -20.98 21.89
N ARG A 109 -2.59 -20.22 22.69
CA ARG A 109 -3.02 -19.77 24.02
C ARG A 109 -2.99 -18.25 24.07
N LEU A 110 -4.07 -17.67 24.58
CA LEU A 110 -4.22 -16.23 24.72
C LEU A 110 -4.19 -15.81 26.19
N LYS A 111 -3.61 -14.64 26.44
CA LYS A 111 -3.65 -13.92 27.70
C LYS A 111 -4.86 -13.01 27.69
N PRO A 112 -5.50 -12.76 28.84
CA PRO A 112 -6.49 -11.70 28.95
C PRO A 112 -5.87 -10.32 28.74
N ASP A 113 -6.69 -9.36 28.33
CA ASP A 113 -6.34 -7.95 28.10
C ASP A 113 -5.09 -7.74 27.22
N HIS A 114 -4.93 -8.56 26.18
CA HIS A 114 -3.69 -8.61 25.42
C HIS A 114 -3.94 -8.44 23.93
N ALA A 115 -3.19 -7.52 23.33
CA ALA A 115 -3.20 -7.30 21.88
C ALA A 115 -2.31 -8.33 21.18
N TYR A 116 -2.89 -9.00 20.19
CA TYR A 116 -2.26 -9.99 19.35
C TYR A 116 -2.14 -9.53 17.91
N TRP A 117 -1.05 -9.93 17.26
CA TRP A 117 -0.80 -9.73 15.84
C TRP A 117 0.00 -10.88 15.24
N LEU A 118 -0.36 -11.24 14.01
CA LEU A 118 0.39 -12.11 13.11
C LEU A 118 0.00 -11.81 11.65
N SER A 119 0.60 -12.51 10.70
CA SER A 119 0.21 -12.42 9.29
C SER A 119 0.20 -13.80 8.63
N ILE A 120 -0.74 -13.99 7.70
CA ILE A 120 -0.73 -15.10 6.74
C ILE A 120 0.15 -14.69 5.59
N ASN A 121 1.27 -15.38 5.41
CA ASN A 121 2.38 -14.95 4.54
C ASN A 121 2.93 -13.55 4.89
N SER A 122 4.05 -13.21 4.25
CA SER A 122 4.64 -11.88 4.12
C SER A 122 5.38 -11.80 2.78
N ASP A 123 6.03 -10.68 2.47
CA ASP A 123 6.87 -10.57 1.27
C ASP A 123 7.98 -11.62 1.26
N ARG A 124 8.51 -11.97 2.44
CA ARG A 124 9.62 -12.93 2.59
C ARG A 124 9.16 -14.37 2.80
N TYR A 125 8.05 -14.60 3.51
CA TYR A 125 7.58 -15.93 3.88
C TYR A 125 6.24 -16.22 3.21
N GLN A 126 6.21 -17.14 2.24
CA GLN A 126 5.10 -17.24 1.28
C GLN A 126 4.45 -18.64 1.20
N ASN A 127 4.57 -19.49 2.22
CA ASN A 127 4.21 -20.91 2.08
C ASN A 127 2.80 -21.29 2.52
N PHE A 128 1.88 -20.33 2.57
CA PHE A 128 0.50 -20.59 2.15
C PHE A 128 0.38 -20.39 0.63
N ARG A 129 0.11 -21.47 -0.10
CA ARG A 129 0.02 -21.48 -1.57
C ARG A 129 -1.24 -22.17 -2.04
N GLY A 130 -1.81 -21.66 -3.12
CA GLY A 130 -2.89 -22.36 -3.83
C GLY A 130 -2.38 -23.61 -4.53
N THR A 131 -3.29 -24.50 -4.89
CA THR A 131 -3.00 -25.64 -5.78
C THR A 131 -2.46 -25.23 -7.15
N ASN A 132 -2.67 -23.96 -7.54
CA ASN A 132 -2.06 -23.31 -8.70
C ASN A 132 -0.58 -22.90 -8.52
N GLY A 133 0.04 -23.18 -7.36
CA GLY A 133 1.43 -22.84 -7.06
C GLY A 133 1.66 -21.39 -6.64
N LEU A 134 0.67 -20.51 -6.80
CA LEU A 134 0.79 -19.09 -6.44
C LEU A 134 0.66 -18.88 -4.92
N PRO A 135 1.47 -18.00 -4.33
CA PRO A 135 1.38 -17.68 -2.91
C PRO A 135 0.15 -16.84 -2.61
N ALA A 136 -0.54 -17.17 -1.52
CA ALA A 136 -1.64 -16.37 -1.00
C ALA A 136 -1.19 -14.92 -0.74
N VAL A 137 -2.09 -13.97 -0.99
CA VAL A 137 -1.86 -12.55 -0.72
C VAL A 137 -1.58 -12.38 0.78
N PRO A 138 -0.51 -11.66 1.20
CA PRO A 138 -0.25 -11.41 2.61
C PRO A 138 -1.46 -10.82 3.33
N TYR A 139 -1.84 -11.41 4.46
CA TYR A 139 -3.01 -11.02 5.23
C TYR A 139 -2.65 -10.84 6.71
N PRO A 140 -2.37 -9.59 7.15
CA PRO A 140 -2.16 -9.28 8.57
C PRO A 140 -3.44 -9.47 9.38
N ILE A 141 -3.32 -10.17 10.51
CA ILE A 141 -4.37 -10.41 11.48
C ILE A 141 -3.97 -9.71 12.78
N SER A 142 -4.84 -8.88 13.33
CA SER A 142 -4.73 -8.38 14.70
C SER A 142 -6.03 -8.60 15.45
N PHE A 143 -5.94 -8.88 16.75
CA PHE A 143 -7.11 -8.91 17.63
C PHE A 143 -6.66 -8.63 19.06
N ARG A 144 -7.57 -8.28 19.96
CA ARG A 144 -7.33 -8.12 21.40
C ARG A 144 -8.28 -9.01 22.18
N THR A 145 -7.79 -9.61 23.24
CA THR A 145 -8.61 -10.38 24.17
C THR A 145 -9.30 -9.49 25.19
N ALA A 146 -10.46 -9.93 25.66
CA ALA A 146 -11.13 -9.29 26.78
C ALA A 146 -10.24 -9.35 28.05
N PRO A 147 -10.30 -8.35 28.93
CA PRO A 147 -9.61 -8.39 30.21
C PRO A 147 -10.18 -9.46 31.15
N SER A 148 -9.36 -9.91 32.11
CA SER A 148 -9.81 -10.79 33.19
C SER A 148 -10.44 -9.97 34.31
N GLY A 149 -11.71 -10.26 34.64
CA GLY A 149 -12.44 -9.64 35.75
C GLY A 149 -13.63 -8.76 35.30
N THR A 150 -14.27 -8.10 36.26
CA THR A 150 -15.32 -7.11 35.99
C THR A 150 -14.70 -5.88 35.35
N VAL A 151 -14.87 -5.76 34.03
CA VAL A 151 -14.61 -4.53 33.30
C VAL A 151 -15.69 -3.53 33.69
N ASP A 152 -15.33 -2.28 33.93
CA ASP A 152 -16.33 -1.21 34.06
C ASP A 152 -17.19 -1.23 32.79
N SER A 153 -18.43 -1.68 32.97
CA SER A 153 -19.35 -1.79 31.85
C SER A 153 -19.64 -0.39 31.34
N LEU A 154 -19.43 -0.17 30.04
CA LEU A 154 -19.86 1.09 29.42
C LEU A 154 -21.38 1.20 29.52
N SER A 155 -21.84 2.38 29.94
CA SER A 155 -23.26 2.69 29.85
C SER A 155 -23.64 2.92 28.38
N GLN A 156 -24.84 2.49 27.99
CA GLN A 156 -25.36 2.78 26.65
C GLN A 156 -25.38 4.29 26.36
N GLU A 157 -25.55 5.11 27.39
CA GLU A 157 -25.54 6.57 27.25
C GLU A 157 -24.17 7.11 26.84
N LEU A 158 -23.10 6.64 27.47
CA LEU A 158 -21.74 7.01 27.07
C LEU A 158 -21.43 6.50 25.65
N ASN A 159 -21.95 5.32 25.28
CA ASN A 159 -21.78 4.80 23.92
C ASN A 159 -22.51 5.65 22.87
N ARG A 160 -23.73 6.13 23.15
CA ARG A 160 -24.47 7.03 22.24
C ARG A 160 -23.71 8.33 22.00
N GLU A 161 -23.19 8.94 23.06
CA GLU A 161 -22.40 10.17 22.95
C GLU A 161 -21.09 9.92 22.19
N SER A 162 -20.41 8.81 22.47
CA SER A 162 -19.19 8.41 21.74
C SER A 162 -19.47 8.16 20.25
N LEU A 163 -20.60 7.54 19.93
CA LEU A 163 -21.04 7.30 18.54
C LEU A 163 -21.30 8.61 17.81
N LYS A 164 -21.96 9.58 18.46
CA LYS A 164 -22.18 10.92 17.91
C LYS A 164 -20.87 11.64 17.60
N GLN A 165 -19.90 11.57 18.52
CA GLN A 165 -18.58 12.17 18.31
C GLN A 165 -17.80 11.49 17.18
N LEU A 166 -17.86 10.16 17.10
CA LEU A 166 -17.26 9.40 16.00
C LEU A 166 -17.86 9.82 14.65
N ARG A 167 -19.19 9.94 14.57
CA ARG A 167 -19.88 10.38 13.35
C ARG A 167 -19.48 11.79 12.94
N SER A 168 -19.48 12.74 13.87
CA SER A 168 -19.01 14.11 13.62
C SER A 168 -17.55 14.15 13.18
N ALA A 169 -16.67 13.32 13.74
CA ALA A 169 -15.28 13.24 13.28
C ALA A 169 -15.17 12.83 11.80
N ILE A 170 -16.04 11.92 11.32
CA ILE A 170 -16.06 11.50 9.92
C ILE A 170 -16.77 12.51 9.02
N GLU A 171 -17.88 13.07 9.46
CA GLU A 171 -18.67 14.01 8.65
C GLU A 171 -18.03 15.39 8.54
N ASP A 172 -17.43 15.88 9.63
CA ASP A 172 -17.02 17.27 9.77
C ASP A 172 -15.51 17.48 9.66
N ARG A 173 -14.70 16.44 9.92
CA ARG A 173 -13.24 16.56 10.03
C ARG A 173 -12.46 15.69 9.07
N TYR A 174 -12.99 14.52 8.69
CA TYR A 174 -12.26 13.58 7.85
C TYR A 174 -12.18 14.07 6.39
N SER A 175 -11.01 14.54 5.98
CA SER A 175 -10.77 15.15 4.66
C SER A 175 -11.00 14.21 3.49
N HIS A 176 -10.89 12.89 3.70
CA HIS A 176 -11.10 11.87 2.67
C HIS A 176 -12.47 11.17 2.76
N ARG A 177 -13.42 11.70 3.55
CA ARG A 177 -14.77 11.14 3.71
C ARG A 177 -15.41 10.72 2.39
N ASP A 178 -15.31 11.59 1.38
CA ASP A 178 -16.00 11.42 0.11
C ASP A 178 -15.14 10.73 -0.96
N LEU A 179 -13.85 10.48 -0.68
CA LEU A 179 -12.86 9.98 -1.65
C LEU A 179 -13.27 8.63 -2.27
N ARG A 180 -13.98 7.80 -1.53
CA ARG A 180 -14.36 6.44 -1.93
C ARG A 180 -15.86 6.27 -2.15
N GLY A 181 -16.65 7.34 -2.09
CA GLY A 181 -18.10 7.27 -2.25
C GLY A 181 -18.78 6.35 -1.22
N VAL A 182 -18.25 6.28 0.00
CA VAL A 182 -18.84 5.48 1.08
C VAL A 182 -20.18 6.11 1.49
N ASP A 183 -21.23 5.30 1.51
CA ASP A 183 -22.48 5.65 2.16
C ASP A 183 -22.30 5.56 3.68
N TRP A 184 -21.84 6.66 4.27
CA TRP A 184 -21.58 6.75 5.70
C TRP A 184 -22.85 6.61 6.54
N ASP A 185 -23.99 7.10 6.05
CA ASP A 185 -25.25 7.02 6.79
C ASP A 185 -25.69 5.55 6.93
N ALA A 186 -25.67 4.80 5.83
CA ALA A 186 -25.94 3.36 5.87
C ALA A 186 -24.91 2.61 6.71
N ARG A 187 -23.62 2.98 6.60
CA ARG A 187 -22.55 2.34 7.38
C ARG A 187 -22.68 2.58 8.88
N PHE A 188 -23.04 3.78 9.31
CA PHE A 188 -23.30 4.07 10.72
C PHE A 188 -24.55 3.34 11.22
N ALA A 189 -25.63 3.30 10.43
CA ALA A 189 -26.86 2.57 10.78
C ALA A 189 -26.62 1.07 10.97
N GLU A 190 -25.75 0.45 10.16
CA GLU A 190 -25.36 -0.96 10.27
C GLU A 190 -24.69 -1.29 11.63
N PHE A 191 -23.95 -0.33 12.20
CA PHE A 191 -23.16 -0.54 13.42
C PHE A 191 -23.78 0.05 14.68
N GLU A 192 -24.79 0.89 14.56
CA GLU A 192 -25.34 1.71 15.66
C GLU A 192 -25.72 0.87 16.88
N SER A 193 -26.55 -0.17 16.70
CA SER A 193 -27.00 -1.02 17.81
C SER A 193 -25.83 -1.72 18.51
N ARG A 194 -24.90 -2.29 17.73
CA ARG A 194 -23.70 -2.99 18.25
C ARG A 194 -22.81 -2.04 19.03
N LEU A 195 -22.64 -0.80 18.55
CA LEU A 195 -21.84 0.23 19.21
C LEU A 195 -22.50 0.70 20.51
N ILE A 196 -23.81 0.94 20.50
CA ILE A 196 -24.56 1.31 21.71
C ILE A 196 -24.52 0.19 22.76
N ASP A 197 -24.60 -1.07 22.34
CA ASP A 197 -24.61 -2.24 23.24
C ASP A 197 -23.23 -2.71 23.70
N ALA A 198 -22.15 -2.11 23.19
CA ALA A 198 -20.78 -2.46 23.54
C ALA A 198 -20.56 -2.35 25.05
N LYS A 199 -20.05 -3.42 25.66
CA LYS A 199 -19.87 -3.55 27.11
C LYS A 199 -18.57 -2.93 27.60
N THR A 200 -17.57 -2.81 26.74
CA THR A 200 -16.23 -2.32 27.11
C THR A 200 -15.71 -1.32 26.09
N ARG A 201 -14.78 -0.45 26.51
CA ARG A 201 -14.09 0.51 25.62
C ARG A 201 -13.39 -0.19 24.46
N ALA A 202 -12.78 -1.35 24.73
CA ALA A 202 -12.16 -2.17 23.70
C ALA A 202 -13.20 -2.68 22.69
N GLN A 203 -14.36 -3.17 23.14
CA GLN A 203 -15.42 -3.63 22.25
C GLN A 203 -15.97 -2.48 21.40
N PHE A 204 -16.24 -1.30 21.98
CA PHE A 204 -16.67 -0.13 21.22
C PHE A 204 -15.65 0.24 20.15
N ALA A 205 -14.36 0.31 20.52
CA ALA A 205 -13.29 0.66 19.60
C ALA A 205 -13.09 -0.39 18.48
N THR A 206 -13.33 -1.68 18.76
CA THR A 206 -13.39 -2.75 17.73
C THR A 206 -14.38 -2.39 16.65
N LEU A 207 -15.61 -2.13 17.08
CA LEU A 207 -16.76 -1.93 16.22
C LEU A 207 -16.58 -0.63 15.42
N ALA A 208 -16.01 0.40 16.06
CA ALA A 208 -15.60 1.63 15.38
C ALA A 208 -14.52 1.35 14.33
N GLY A 209 -13.52 0.51 14.64
CA GLY A 209 -12.49 0.11 13.67
C GLY A 209 -13.07 -0.61 12.45
N GLN A 210 -13.95 -1.58 12.69
CA GLN A 210 -14.67 -2.31 11.64
C GLN A 210 -15.56 -1.37 10.81
N LEU A 211 -16.26 -0.44 11.46
CA LEU A 211 -17.05 0.59 10.79
C LEU A 211 -16.17 1.39 9.81
N LEU A 212 -14.99 1.83 10.28
CA LEU A 212 -14.07 2.70 9.55
C LEU A 212 -13.20 1.99 8.50
N GLU A 213 -13.08 0.66 8.56
CA GLU A 213 -12.23 -0.13 7.64
C GLU A 213 -12.52 0.16 6.15
N ILE A 214 -13.79 0.44 5.83
CA ILE A 214 -14.24 0.76 4.46
C ILE A 214 -13.58 2.04 3.89
N ALA A 215 -13.11 2.94 4.75
CA ALA A 215 -12.31 4.10 4.32
C ALA A 215 -10.98 3.69 3.68
N ARG A 216 -10.50 2.47 3.96
CA ARG A 216 -9.21 1.93 3.49
C ARG A 216 -8.09 2.96 3.60
N ASP A 217 -8.02 3.60 4.76
CA ASP A 217 -7.08 4.68 5.06
C ASP A 217 -6.16 4.26 6.19
N ILE A 218 -4.87 4.15 5.87
CA ILE A 218 -3.82 3.76 6.82
C ILE A 218 -3.54 4.86 7.88
N HIS A 219 -4.12 6.04 7.72
CA HIS A 219 -3.91 7.19 8.62
C HIS A 219 -5.01 7.35 9.66
N ILE A 220 -6.04 6.51 9.64
CA ILE A 220 -7.08 6.50 10.68
C ILE A 220 -6.66 5.54 11.80
N TRP A 221 -6.39 6.11 12.95
CA TRP A 221 -5.99 5.41 14.16
C TRP A 221 -7.04 5.58 15.26
N LEU A 222 -7.29 4.51 16.01
CA LEU A 222 -8.14 4.52 17.20
C LEU A 222 -7.24 4.34 18.42
N LYS A 223 -7.49 5.13 19.47
CA LYS A 223 -6.75 5.09 20.72
C LYS A 223 -7.68 4.73 21.88
N VAL A 224 -7.29 3.73 22.67
CA VAL A 224 -8.03 3.28 23.86
C VAL A 224 -7.04 3.22 25.03
N GLY A 225 -7.19 4.12 26.00
CA GLY A 225 -6.16 4.29 27.04
C GLY A 225 -4.82 4.67 26.40
N ASP A 226 -3.77 3.91 26.71
CA ASP A 226 -2.44 4.11 26.14
C ASP A 226 -2.22 3.37 24.81
N GLU A 227 -3.17 2.54 24.39
CA GLU A 227 -3.03 1.70 23.20
C GLU A 227 -3.57 2.37 21.95
N THR A 228 -2.90 2.16 20.81
CA THR A 228 -3.30 2.68 19.51
C THR A 228 -3.33 1.56 18.48
N PHE A 229 -4.37 1.51 17.66
CA PHE A 229 -4.48 0.54 16.57
C PHE A 229 -5.04 1.19 15.29
N ALA A 230 -4.70 0.61 14.14
CA ALA A 230 -5.14 1.09 12.83
C ALA A 230 -6.53 0.54 12.51
N SER A 231 -7.40 1.37 11.93
CA SER A 231 -8.68 0.90 11.35
C SER A 231 -8.48 0.12 10.06
N PHE A 232 -7.38 0.36 9.35
CA PHE A 232 -7.03 -0.34 8.11
C PHE A 232 -5.51 -0.49 8.01
N ARG A 233 -5.04 -1.67 7.59
CA ARG A 233 -3.62 -1.91 7.28
C ARG A 233 -3.46 -2.34 5.84
N ARG A 234 -2.53 -1.72 5.13
CA ARG A 234 -2.10 -2.14 3.79
C ARG A 234 -0.77 -2.89 3.91
N SER A 235 -0.65 -4.03 3.26
CA SER A 235 0.65 -4.66 3.01
C SER A 235 1.25 -4.04 1.74
N ILE A 236 2.45 -3.47 1.86
CA ILE A 236 3.23 -2.94 0.74
C ILE A 236 4.59 -3.61 0.82
N SER A 237 5.02 -4.22 -0.28
CA SER A 237 6.40 -4.70 -0.41
C SER A 237 7.33 -3.50 -0.62
N PRO A 238 8.34 -3.28 0.24
CA PRO A 238 9.28 -2.18 0.05
C PRO A 238 9.98 -2.30 -1.31
N ASN A 239 10.07 -1.21 -2.07
CA ASN A 239 10.80 -1.17 -3.35
C ASN A 239 12.29 -0.85 -3.15
N VAL A 240 12.88 -1.36 -2.06
CA VAL A 240 14.23 -1.00 -1.62
C VAL A 240 14.94 -2.18 -0.94
N ASP A 241 16.24 -2.32 -1.23
CA ASP A 241 17.13 -3.33 -0.67
C ASP A 241 18.45 -2.66 -0.25
N LEU A 242 18.68 -2.55 1.05
CA LEU A 242 19.87 -1.88 1.60
C LEU A 242 21.16 -2.65 1.29
N ASP A 243 21.12 -3.98 1.25
CA ASP A 243 22.30 -4.78 0.99
C ASP A 243 22.70 -4.71 -0.48
N LEU A 244 21.73 -4.64 -1.38
CA LEU A 244 21.98 -4.37 -2.79
C LEU A 244 22.57 -2.96 -2.99
N ILE A 245 22.04 -1.95 -2.29
CA ILE A 245 22.57 -0.57 -2.35
C ILE A 245 24.03 -0.54 -1.89
N LYS A 246 24.36 -1.15 -0.75
CA LYS A 246 25.74 -1.22 -0.22
C LYS A 246 26.72 -1.88 -1.19
N LYS A 247 26.25 -2.84 -1.99
CA LYS A 247 27.07 -3.53 -3.01
C LYS A 247 27.23 -2.73 -4.29
N THR A 248 26.25 -1.90 -4.63
CA THR A 248 26.19 -1.21 -5.93
C THR A 248 26.77 0.20 -5.86
N VAL A 249 26.60 0.89 -4.72
CA VAL A 249 27.13 2.24 -4.49
C VAL A 249 28.57 2.13 -4.00
N SER A 250 29.53 2.48 -4.85
CA SER A 250 30.94 2.52 -4.48
C SER A 250 31.17 3.52 -3.33
N GLY A 251 31.94 3.09 -2.33
CA GLY A 251 32.20 3.92 -1.15
C GLY A 251 30.97 4.22 -0.30
N PHE A 252 29.92 3.39 -0.37
CA PHE A 252 28.75 3.52 0.52
C PHE A 252 29.22 3.63 1.98
N ARG A 253 28.77 4.68 2.65
CA ARG A 253 29.12 4.97 4.05
C ARG A 253 27.89 5.50 4.78
N SER A 254 27.56 4.87 5.90
CA SER A 254 26.68 5.50 6.90
C SER A 254 27.42 6.66 7.56
N VAL A 255 26.91 7.88 7.38
CA VAL A 255 27.45 9.08 8.05
C VAL A 255 26.96 9.12 9.49
N ASN A 256 25.69 8.77 9.70
CA ASN A 256 25.04 8.52 10.98
C ASN A 256 23.88 7.53 10.78
N ASP A 257 22.99 7.33 11.76
CA ASP A 257 21.91 6.34 11.62
C ASP A 257 20.80 6.75 10.64
N VAL A 258 20.79 7.99 10.15
CA VAL A 258 19.73 8.52 9.27
C VAL A 258 20.24 8.97 7.91
N VAL A 259 21.52 9.30 7.77
CA VAL A 259 22.15 9.74 6.53
C VAL A 259 23.25 8.76 6.12
N ALA A 260 23.19 8.32 4.86
CA ALA A 260 24.28 7.59 4.23
C ALA A 260 24.64 8.22 2.89
N THR A 261 25.90 8.13 2.49
CA THR A 261 26.40 8.71 1.25
C THR A 261 27.24 7.71 0.48
N GLY A 262 27.54 8.02 -0.78
CA GLY A 262 28.45 7.26 -1.61
C GLY A 262 28.49 7.82 -3.03
N ARG A 263 29.07 7.09 -3.97
CA ARG A 263 29.06 7.46 -5.38
C ARG A 263 29.08 6.21 -6.25
N PHE A 264 28.27 6.15 -7.30
CA PHE A 264 28.36 5.06 -8.27
C PHE A 264 29.67 5.19 -9.05
N GLN A 265 30.30 4.07 -9.39
CA GLN A 265 31.50 4.09 -10.23
C GLN A 265 31.21 4.79 -11.56
N ASP A 266 32.00 5.83 -11.88
CA ASP A 266 31.81 6.71 -13.04
C ASP A 266 30.38 7.29 -13.17
N GLY A 267 29.70 7.43 -12.03
CA GLY A 267 28.26 7.71 -11.98
C GLY A 267 27.86 8.75 -10.93
N PRO A 268 26.56 8.84 -10.63
CA PRO A 268 26.03 9.87 -9.74
C PRO A 268 26.54 9.73 -8.30
N ALA A 269 26.64 10.87 -7.61
CA ALA A 269 26.65 10.93 -6.16
C ALA A 269 25.37 10.30 -5.60
N TYR A 270 25.48 9.69 -4.42
CA TYR A 270 24.38 9.04 -3.74
C TYR A 270 24.22 9.62 -2.35
N LEU A 271 22.99 10.03 -2.01
CA LEU A 271 22.60 10.51 -0.70
C LEU A 271 21.32 9.81 -0.27
N MET A 272 21.35 9.14 0.88
CA MET A 272 20.19 8.54 1.52
C MET A 272 19.79 9.36 2.74
N ILE A 273 18.49 9.66 2.88
CA ILE A 273 17.92 10.28 4.10
C ILE A 273 16.78 9.41 4.60
N GLY A 274 16.97 8.75 5.74
CA GLY A 274 16.06 7.73 6.27
C GLY A 274 14.88 8.24 7.11
N THR A 275 14.83 9.53 7.45
CA THR A 275 13.72 10.10 8.24
C THR A 275 13.68 11.62 8.18
N TRP A 276 12.53 12.23 8.45
CA TRP A 276 12.38 13.68 8.68
C TRP A 276 11.98 14.01 10.12
N ARG A 277 12.17 13.10 11.07
CA ARG A 277 11.76 13.32 12.47
C ARG A 277 12.54 14.47 13.15
N ARG A 278 11.84 15.28 13.95
CA ARG A 278 12.41 16.50 14.57
C ARG A 278 13.59 16.20 15.47
N GLU A 279 13.55 15.09 16.20
CA GLU A 279 14.64 14.65 17.08
C GLU A 279 15.93 14.29 16.33
N ARG A 280 15.88 14.13 14.99
CA ARG A 280 17.03 13.85 14.12
C ARG A 280 17.49 15.07 13.31
N ALA A 281 17.03 16.28 13.65
CA ALA A 281 17.31 17.49 12.88
C ALA A 281 18.83 17.73 12.69
N GLU A 282 19.64 17.58 13.74
CA GLU A 282 21.09 17.76 13.65
C GLU A 282 21.76 16.71 12.75
N ASP A 283 21.32 15.46 12.83
CA ASP A 283 21.83 14.39 11.98
C ASP A 283 21.47 14.61 10.50
N ILE A 284 20.34 15.27 10.21
CA ILE A 284 19.89 15.56 8.84
C ILE A 284 20.70 16.71 8.23
N LYS A 285 21.23 17.66 9.02
CA LYS A 285 22.03 18.78 8.50
C LYS A 285 23.24 18.33 7.68
N VAL A 286 23.81 17.16 7.99
CA VAL A 286 24.95 16.61 7.23
C VAL A 286 24.57 16.28 5.78
N ALA A 287 23.29 16.01 5.51
CA ALA A 287 22.79 15.81 4.15
C ALA A 287 22.84 17.11 3.34
N GLY A 288 22.46 18.24 3.95
CA GLY A 288 22.58 19.55 3.34
C GLY A 288 24.03 19.89 3.02
N ALA A 289 24.93 19.72 4.00
CA ALA A 289 26.37 19.95 3.77
C ALA A 289 26.98 19.05 2.69
N TYR A 290 26.47 17.81 2.54
CA TYR A 290 26.89 16.91 1.48
C TYR A 290 26.47 17.43 0.09
N ILE A 291 25.24 17.92 -0.04
CA ILE A 291 24.72 18.53 -1.29
C ILE A 291 25.52 19.79 -1.63
N ASP A 292 25.79 20.64 -0.65
CA ASP A 292 26.57 21.88 -0.81
C ASP A 292 28.00 21.62 -1.32
N GLY A 293 28.55 20.43 -1.02
CA GLY A 293 29.88 20.01 -1.45
C GLY A 293 29.95 19.38 -2.85
N LEU A 294 28.82 19.21 -3.55
CA LEU A 294 28.79 18.63 -4.89
C LEU A 294 29.19 19.67 -5.95
N ALA A 295 29.84 19.20 -7.02
CA ALA A 295 30.19 20.07 -8.14
C ALA A 295 28.94 20.47 -8.94
N PRO A 296 28.89 21.66 -9.59
CA PRO A 296 27.71 22.07 -10.35
C PRO A 296 27.30 21.11 -11.48
N ASP A 297 28.23 20.32 -12.01
CA ASP A 297 28.03 19.34 -13.08
C ASP A 297 27.78 17.91 -12.57
N ASP A 298 27.82 17.69 -11.24
CA ASP A 298 27.52 16.39 -10.65
C ASP A 298 26.09 15.93 -10.97
N THR A 299 25.87 14.62 -10.86
CA THR A 299 24.53 14.05 -10.82
C THR A 299 24.29 13.47 -9.43
N LEU A 300 23.15 13.76 -8.80
CA LEU A 300 22.78 13.27 -7.47
C LEU A 300 21.59 12.30 -7.56
N ILE A 301 21.70 11.16 -6.88
CA ILE A 301 20.56 10.34 -6.48
C ILE A 301 20.24 10.63 -5.02
N LEU A 302 19.07 11.21 -4.76
CA LEU A 302 18.51 11.40 -3.42
C LEU A 302 17.54 10.26 -3.11
N ASP A 303 17.97 9.32 -2.27
CA ASP A 303 17.18 8.16 -1.86
C ASP A 303 16.44 8.41 -0.54
N VAL A 304 15.12 8.51 -0.63
CA VAL A 304 14.20 8.66 0.49
C VAL A 304 13.25 7.46 0.60
N ARG A 305 13.57 6.30 0.00
CA ARG A 305 12.74 5.09 0.07
C ARG A 305 12.65 4.50 1.48
N PHE A 306 13.66 4.73 2.32
CA PHE A 306 13.64 4.35 3.73
C PHE A 306 12.90 5.37 4.62
N ASN A 307 12.49 6.51 4.05
CA ASN A 307 11.95 7.63 4.79
C ASN A 307 10.42 7.54 4.94
N SER A 308 9.95 7.39 6.17
CA SER A 308 8.52 7.33 6.48
C SER A 308 7.89 8.70 6.75
N GLY A 309 8.58 9.80 6.45
CA GLY A 309 8.12 11.15 6.74
C GLY A 309 8.66 11.73 8.05
N GLY A 310 7.99 12.79 8.52
CA GLY A 310 8.34 13.53 9.73
C GLY A 310 7.98 15.01 9.61
N ALA A 311 8.84 15.89 10.12
CA ALA A 311 8.66 17.33 10.04
C ALA A 311 8.94 17.85 8.64
N GLU A 312 7.89 18.37 8.01
CA GLU A 312 7.96 18.98 6.70
C GLU A 312 8.96 20.14 6.59
N GLN A 313 9.19 20.88 7.69
CA GLN A 313 10.19 21.95 7.71
C GLN A 313 11.58 21.43 7.34
N LEU A 314 11.99 20.27 7.88
CA LEU A 314 13.31 19.68 7.58
C LEU A 314 13.40 19.23 6.12
N ALA A 315 12.32 18.64 5.59
CA ALA A 315 12.25 18.29 4.18
C ALA A 315 12.34 19.54 3.27
N ARG A 316 11.69 20.64 3.66
CA ARG A 316 11.76 21.93 2.94
C ARG A 316 13.16 22.55 2.98
N GLU A 317 13.89 22.42 4.07
CA GLU A 317 15.25 22.95 4.18
C GLU A 317 16.22 22.26 3.21
N ILE A 318 16.10 20.93 3.05
CA ILE A 318 16.85 20.18 2.03
C ILE A 318 16.33 20.48 0.62
N ALA A 319 15.01 20.45 0.41
CA ALA A 319 14.42 20.73 -0.91
C ALA A 319 14.74 22.14 -1.42
N GLY A 320 14.87 23.11 -0.51
CA GLY A 320 15.24 24.50 -0.78
C GLY A 320 16.61 24.65 -1.46
N GLN A 321 17.50 23.65 -1.32
CA GLN A 321 18.80 23.63 -1.99
C GLN A 321 18.70 23.30 -3.49
N PHE A 322 17.55 22.86 -3.98
CA PHE A 322 17.35 22.50 -5.40
C PHE A 322 16.55 23.54 -6.19
N VAL A 323 16.05 24.61 -5.54
CA VAL A 323 15.26 25.65 -6.20
C VAL A 323 16.03 26.97 -6.31
N GLU A 324 15.72 27.76 -7.34
CA GLU A 324 16.34 29.07 -7.61
C GLU A 324 15.46 30.23 -7.18
N HIS A 325 14.14 30.01 -7.26
CA HIS A 325 13.11 30.99 -6.94
C HIS A 325 12.01 30.31 -6.13
N PRO A 326 11.13 31.06 -5.47
CA PRO A 326 9.98 30.48 -4.80
C PRO A 326 9.13 29.62 -5.76
N VAL A 327 8.89 28.36 -5.41
CA VAL A 327 8.07 27.41 -6.19
C VAL A 327 6.90 26.92 -5.36
N VAL A 328 5.70 26.93 -5.92
CA VAL A 328 4.54 26.26 -5.29
C VAL A 328 4.72 24.76 -5.44
N TYR A 329 4.88 24.05 -4.32
CA TYR A 329 5.10 22.59 -4.32
C TYR A 329 3.85 21.81 -3.91
N ALA A 330 2.89 22.44 -3.24
CA ALA A 330 1.67 21.76 -2.84
C ALA A 330 0.47 22.70 -2.79
N GLN A 331 -0.71 22.13 -2.99
CA GLN A 331 -1.98 22.75 -2.69
C GLN A 331 -2.65 21.94 -1.58
N HIS A 332 -3.35 22.63 -0.69
CA HIS A 332 -4.12 22.00 0.38
C HIS A 332 -5.39 22.80 0.65
N ARG A 333 -6.35 22.15 1.30
CA ARG A 333 -7.59 22.75 1.78
C ARG A 333 -8.05 21.95 2.99
N PHE A 334 -8.89 22.55 3.82
CA PHE A 334 -9.41 21.91 5.01
C PHE A 334 -10.85 21.46 4.77
N ARG A 335 -11.24 20.35 5.40
CA ARG A 335 -12.65 19.98 5.51
C ARG A 335 -13.36 21.09 6.29
N ASP A 336 -14.40 21.66 5.70
CA ASP A 336 -15.21 22.70 6.30
C ASP A 336 -16.68 22.45 5.91
N PRO A 337 -17.48 21.82 6.78
CA PRO A 337 -18.87 21.51 6.49
C PRO A 337 -19.75 22.76 6.38
N SER A 338 -19.28 23.94 6.79
CA SER A 338 -20.02 25.19 6.62
C SER A 338 -19.96 25.72 5.18
N MET A 339 -19.01 25.26 4.38
CA MET A 339 -18.85 25.65 2.99
C MET A 339 -19.73 24.78 2.08
N PRO A 340 -20.34 25.33 0.99
CA PRO A 340 -21.17 24.55 0.07
C PRO A 340 -20.47 23.35 -0.57
N SER A 341 -19.14 23.44 -0.74
CA SER A 341 -18.30 22.36 -1.28
C SER A 341 -17.87 21.34 -0.23
N GLY A 342 -18.11 21.60 1.06
CA GLY A 342 -17.56 20.86 2.19
C GLY A 342 -16.07 21.14 2.47
N PHE A 343 -15.44 22.07 1.75
CA PHE A 343 -14.04 22.40 1.92
C PHE A 343 -13.78 23.91 1.88
N SER A 344 -12.73 24.34 2.59
CA SER A 344 -12.17 25.69 2.45
C SER A 344 -11.68 25.95 1.03
N GLU A 345 -11.36 27.22 0.75
CA GLU A 345 -10.61 27.59 -0.45
C GLU A 345 -9.26 26.86 -0.50
N ILE A 346 -8.75 26.69 -1.73
CA ILE A 346 -7.45 26.06 -1.98
C ILE A 346 -6.35 27.03 -1.57
N MET A 347 -5.46 26.55 -0.71
CA MET A 347 -4.28 27.27 -0.26
C MET A 347 -3.02 26.66 -0.85
N THR A 348 -2.10 27.50 -1.30
CA THR A 348 -0.80 27.07 -1.86
C THR A 348 0.29 27.05 -0.79
N ARG A 349 1.23 26.12 -0.92
CA ARG A 349 2.44 26.03 -0.11
C ARG A 349 3.64 26.29 -0.99
N THR A 350 4.47 27.23 -0.57
CA THR A 350 5.63 27.69 -1.34
C THR A 350 6.93 27.21 -0.69
N LEU A 351 7.79 26.64 -1.52
CA LEU A 351 9.17 26.28 -1.20
C LEU A 351 10.04 27.46 -1.64
N ASN A 352 10.84 28.00 -0.72
CA ASN A 352 11.78 29.07 -1.03
C ASN A 352 13.19 28.49 -1.17
N PRO A 353 14.07 29.13 -1.97
CA PRO A 353 15.49 28.81 -1.98
C PRO A 353 16.10 28.95 -0.60
N THR A 354 17.03 28.05 -0.26
CA THR A 354 17.78 28.12 1.00
C THR A 354 18.70 29.36 0.96
N PRO A 355 18.54 30.37 1.85
CA PRO A 355 19.15 31.69 1.67
C PRO A 355 20.68 31.76 1.69
N SER A 356 21.36 30.73 2.19
CA SER A 356 22.78 30.79 2.55
C SER A 356 23.72 29.95 1.68
N VAL A 357 23.22 29.28 0.63
CA VAL A 357 24.05 28.41 -0.22
C VAL A 357 23.63 28.56 -1.69
N PRO A 358 24.58 28.65 -2.65
CA PRO A 358 24.25 28.44 -4.05
C PRO A 358 23.65 27.03 -4.19
N GLY A 359 22.34 26.94 -4.44
CA GLY A 359 21.66 25.65 -4.55
C GLY A 359 22.32 24.73 -5.60
N PHE A 360 22.23 23.42 -5.41
CA PHE A 360 22.79 22.44 -6.32
C PHE A 360 22.10 22.51 -7.69
N ARG A 361 22.90 22.67 -8.75
CA ARG A 361 22.44 22.86 -10.14
C ARG A 361 22.73 21.68 -11.06
N GLY A 362 23.32 20.62 -10.52
CA GLY A 362 23.53 19.38 -11.24
C GLY A 362 22.24 18.62 -11.48
N ARG A 363 22.32 17.54 -12.27
CA ARG A 363 21.16 16.67 -12.52
C ARG A 363 20.79 15.95 -11.22
N ASN A 364 19.52 15.91 -10.87
CA ASN A 364 19.05 15.20 -9.68
C ASN A 364 17.97 14.17 -10.02
N TRP A 365 18.01 13.04 -9.32
CA TRP A 365 17.04 11.97 -9.38
C TRP A 365 16.59 11.66 -7.96
N ILE A 366 15.27 11.61 -7.73
CA ILE A 366 14.71 11.28 -6.43
C ILE A 366 14.18 9.85 -6.47
N TRP A 367 14.66 9.00 -5.57
CA TRP A 367 14.11 7.67 -5.34
C TRP A 367 13.20 7.71 -4.12
N GLY A 368 11.91 7.43 -4.32
CA GLY A 368 10.90 7.38 -3.27
C GLY A 368 10.05 6.10 -3.35
N LEU A 369 9.34 5.80 -2.25
CA LEU A 369 8.27 4.81 -2.28
C LEU A 369 7.17 5.33 -3.23
N SER A 370 6.70 4.49 -4.15
CA SER A 370 5.86 4.87 -5.29
C SER A 370 4.48 5.47 -4.95
N ASP A 371 4.12 5.62 -3.68
CA ASP A 371 2.87 6.24 -3.25
C ASP A 371 3.02 7.70 -2.76
N LEU A 372 4.25 8.24 -2.68
CA LEU A 372 4.51 9.65 -2.37
C LEU A 372 4.93 10.50 -3.60
N CYS A 373 5.18 9.85 -4.74
CA CYS A 373 5.70 10.49 -5.95
C CYS A 373 4.63 10.82 -7.00
N GLN A 374 3.37 11.04 -6.62
CA GLN A 374 2.42 11.71 -7.52
C GLN A 374 2.35 13.20 -7.18
N ARG A 375 2.99 13.99 -8.05
CA ARG A 375 3.00 15.46 -8.13
C ARG A 375 3.98 16.18 -7.21
N LEU A 376 5.26 15.99 -7.48
CA LEU A 376 6.22 17.08 -7.43
C LEU A 376 7.05 16.95 -8.70
N TRP A 377 6.75 17.78 -9.69
CA TRP A 377 7.56 18.32 -10.80
C TRP A 377 6.59 18.94 -11.80
#